data_AF-A0A9C8SZI7-F1
#
_entry.id   AF-A0A9C8SZI7-F1
#
_cell.length_a   1.000
_cell.length_b   1.000
_cell.length_c   1.000
_cell.angle_alpha   90.00
_cell.angle_beta   90.00
_cell.angle_gamma   90.00
#
_symmetry.space_group_name_H-M   'P 1'
#
loop_
_entity.id
_entity.type
_entity.pdbx_description
1 polymer ?
#
loop_
_entity_poly.entity_id
_entity_poly.type
_entity_poly.pdbx_seq_one_letter_code
_entity_poly.pdbx_strand_id
1 'polypeptide(L)' 'MTTYDFSEILGQPKAINLLGRALASGRLAHAYLFTGPDGVGKTRTAMAVAAILLCTDPDRRPCGRCPGCRKFAS' A
#
# COMPACT_ATOMS: atom_id res chain seq x y z
N MET A 1 5.20 -1.48 15.85
CA MET A 1 4.87 -0.42 14.87
C MET A 1 4.89 -1.08 13.50
N THR A 2 3.75 -1.55 13.01
CA THR A 2 3.66 -2.26 11.72
C THR A 2 3.74 -1.26 10.57
N THR A 3 4.88 -1.22 9.90
CA THR A 3 5.11 -0.41 8.68
C THR A 3 4.59 -1.17 7.47
N TYR A 4 3.46 -0.78 6.91
CA TYR A 4 2.89 -1.39 5.71
C TYR A 4 3.59 -0.86 4.44
N ASP A 5 4.83 -1.29 4.19
CA ASP A 5 5.62 -0.85 3.02
C ASP A 5 5.65 -1.93 1.92
N PHE A 6 5.73 -1.50 0.65
CA PHE A 6 5.79 -2.42 -0.49
C PHE A 6 7.05 -3.29 -0.52
N SER A 7 8.15 -2.84 0.10
CA SER A 7 9.38 -3.63 0.23
C SER A 7 9.20 -4.93 1.02
N GLU A 8 8.15 -5.03 1.84
CA GLU A 8 7.83 -6.24 2.60
C GLU A 8 7.08 -7.30 1.75
N ILE A 9 6.66 -6.95 0.53
CA ILE A 9 5.88 -7.84 -0.35
C ILE A 9 6.83 -8.53 -1.33
N LEU A 10 7.20 -9.75 -0.99
CA LEU A 10 8.17 -10.54 -1.75
C LEU A 10 7.52 -11.28 -2.92
N GLY A 11 8.24 -11.39 -4.04
CA GLY A 11 7.85 -12.23 -5.17
C GLY A 11 6.72 -11.68 -6.07
N GLN A 12 6.29 -10.43 -5.88
CA GLN A 12 5.20 -9.81 -6.65
C GLN A 12 5.59 -8.54 -7.45
N PRO A 13 6.71 -8.51 -8.20
CA PRO A 13 7.23 -7.28 -8.79
C PRO A 13 6.27 -6.64 -9.82
N LYS A 14 5.50 -7.44 -10.57
CA LYS A 14 4.53 -6.91 -11.54
C LYS A 14 3.40 -6.13 -10.87
N ALA A 15 2.80 -6.70 -9.82
CA ALA A 15 1.70 -6.08 -9.09
C ALA A 15 2.18 -4.81 -8.35
N ILE A 16 3.33 -4.90 -7.67
CA ILE A 16 3.92 -3.76 -6.95
C ILE A 16 4.28 -2.62 -7.89
N ASN A 17 4.89 -2.90 -9.04
CA ASN A 17 5.23 -1.87 -10.02
C ASN A 17 3.99 -1.20 -10.61
N LEU A 18 2.93 -1.96 -10.88
CA LEU A 18 1.67 -1.42 -11.38
C LEU A 18 1.05 -0.44 -10.36
N LEU A 19 0.94 -0.88 -9.10
CA LEU A 19 0.37 -0.07 -8.02
C LEU A 19 1.23 1.15 -7.73
N GLY A 20 2.56 1.00 -7.69
CA GLY A 20 3.50 2.11 -7.49
C GLY A 20 3.36 3.18 -8.58
N ARG A 21 3.20 2.79 -9.85
CA ARG A 21 2.96 3.73 -10.96
C ARG A 21 1.59 4.42 -10.86
N ALA A 22 0.54 3.68 -10.51
CA ALA A 22 -0.80 4.25 -10.33
C ALA A 22 -0.81 5.26 -9.17
N LEU A 23 -0.15 4.91 -8.06
CA LEU A 23 0.04 5.80 -6.91
C LEU A 23 0.84 7.04 -7.28
N ALA A 24 1.99 6.91 -7.96
CA ALA A 24 2.83 8.04 -8.35
C ALA A 24 2.11 9.00 -9.32
N SER A 25 1.39 8.45 -10.31
CA SER A 25 0.64 9.25 -11.29
C SER A 25 -0.67 9.85 -10.75
N GLY A 26 -1.12 9.44 -9.56
CA GLY A 26 -2.43 9.82 -9.03
C GLY A 26 -3.62 9.24 -9.80
N ARG A 27 -3.37 8.25 -10.67
CA ARG A 27 -4.38 7.60 -11.52
C ARG A 27 -4.75 6.22 -10.97
N LEU A 28 -5.39 6.21 -9.81
CA LEU A 28 -5.86 4.98 -9.18
C LEU A 28 -7.24 4.61 -9.71
N ALA A 29 -7.46 3.31 -9.89
CA ALA A 29 -8.81 2.80 -10.10
C ALA A 29 -9.64 2.97 -8.82
N HIS A 30 -10.96 3.07 -8.97
CA HIS A 30 -11.90 3.14 -7.84
C HIS A 30 -11.91 1.85 -7.00
N ALA A 31 -11.48 0.72 -7.58
CA ALA A 31 -11.43 -0.57 -6.92
C ALA A 31 -10.29 -1.45 -7.47
N TYR A 32 -9.72 -2.28 -6.58
CA TYR A 32 -8.74 -3.31 -6.90
C TYR A 32 -9.15 -4.64 -6.29
N LEU A 33 -9.08 -5.72 -7.10
CA LEU A 33 -9.30 -7.09 -6.64
C LEU A 33 -7.95 -7.82 -6.55
N PHE A 34 -7.54 -8.18 -5.34
CA PHE A 34 -6.34 -8.98 -5.10
C PHE A 34 -6.72 -10.46 -5.05
N THR A 35 -6.19 -11.25 -5.98
CA THR A 35 -6.50 -12.69 -6.10
C THR A 35 -5.22 -13.54 -6.09
N GLY A 36 -5.32 -14.76 -5.58
CA GLY A 36 -4.22 -15.73 -5.50
C GLY A 36 -4.32 -16.69 -4.30
N PRO A 37 -3.42 -17.67 -4.20
CA PRO A 37 -3.34 -18.62 -3.08
C PRO A 37 -3.14 -17.93 -1.72
N ASP A 38 -3.38 -18.65 -0.63
CA ASP A 38 -3.16 -18.10 0.72
C ASP A 38 -1.68 -17.94 1.03
N GLY A 39 -1.37 -16.92 1.86
CA GLY A 39 0.00 -16.56 2.20
C GLY A 39 0.75 -15.70 1.17
N VAL A 40 0.22 -15.47 -0.04
CA VAL A 40 0.92 -14.69 -1.10
C VAL A 40 0.98 -13.17 -0.86
N GLY A 41 0.47 -12.68 0.26
CA GLY A 41 0.53 -11.25 0.61
C GLY A 41 -0.62 -10.38 0.08
N LYS A 42 -1.78 -10.96 -0.27
CA LYS A 42 -2.98 -10.23 -0.76
C LYS A 42 -3.41 -9.11 0.19
N THR A 43 -3.72 -9.46 1.43
CA THR A 43 -4.18 -8.52 2.47
C THR A 43 -3.10 -7.48 2.79
N ARG A 44 -1.84 -7.89 2.86
CA ARG A 44 -0.72 -7.00 3.15
C ARG A 44 -0.51 -5.96 2.06
N THR A 45 -0.67 -6.36 0.79
CA THR A 45 -0.62 -5.45 -0.37
C THR A 45 -1.76 -4.44 -0.31
N ALA A 46 -2.99 -4.88 -0.04
CA ALA A 46 -4.14 -3.99 0.10
C ALA A 46 -3.94 -2.97 1.24
N MET A 47 -3.44 -3.43 2.40
CA MET A 47 -3.13 -2.56 3.54
C MET A 47 -2.01 -1.56 3.22
N ALA A 48 -0.96 -1.97 2.50
CA ALA A 48 0.10 -1.05 2.08
C ALA A 48 -0.41 0.05 1.14
N VAL A 49 -1.25 -0.30 0.16
CA VAL A 49 -1.90 0.70 -0.72
C VAL A 49 -2.75 1.68 0.10
N ALA A 50 -3.57 1.17 1.03
CA ALA A 50 -4.40 2.02 1.90
C ALA A 50 -3.57 2.93 2.81
N ALA A 51 -2.50 2.40 3.41
CA ALA A 51 -1.61 3.17 4.28
C ALA A 51 -0.89 4.29 3.53
N ILE A 52 -0.47 4.05 2.28
CA ILE A 52 0.12 5.07 1.41
C ILE A 52 -0.91 6.14 1.06
N LEU A 53 -2.13 5.75 0.70
CA LEU A 53 -3.20 6.67 0.31
C LEU A 53 -3.63 7.61 1.44
N LEU A 54 -3.68 7.10 2.66
CA LEU A 54 -4.04 7.89 3.85
C LEU A 54 -2.89 8.73 4.38
N CYS A 55 -1.66 8.48 3.93
CA CYS A 55 -0.51 9.23 4.37
C CYS A 55 -0.48 10.63 3.73
N THR A 56 -0.18 11.65 4.54
CA THR A 56 -0.05 13.03 4.08
C THR A 56 1.40 13.41 3.78
N ASP A 57 2.32 12.45 3.82
CA ASP A 57 3.74 12.67 3.56
C ASP A 57 3.98 12.88 2.05
N PRO A 58 4.76 13.89 1.62
CA PRO A 58 5.07 14.15 0.21
C PRO A 58 5.68 12.95 -0.52
N ASP A 59 6.45 12.12 0.19
CA ASP A 59 7.16 10.97 -0.40
C ASP A 59 6.24 9.77 -0.69
N ARG A 60 4.93 9.88 -0.39
CA ARG A 60 3.93 8.82 -0.59
C ARG A 60 4.37 7.46 -0.03
N ARG A 61 5.03 7.52 1.12
CA ARG A 61 5.39 6.37 1.96
C ARG A 61 4.68 6.50 3.31
N PRO A 62 4.21 5.40 3.90
CA PRO A 62 3.49 5.46 5.16
C PRO A 62 4.44 5.87 6.30
N CYS A 63 4.40 7.14 6.69
CA CYS A 63 5.32 7.71 7.68
C CYS A 63 5.06 7.26 9.13
N GLY A 64 3.93 6.60 9.39
CA GLY A 64 3.53 6.06 10.70
C GLY A 64 3.17 7.10 11.76
N ARG A 65 3.31 8.40 11.48
CA ARG A 65 3.20 9.48 12.47
C ARG A 65 2.12 10.52 12.17
N CYS A 66 1.71 10.66 10.91
CA CYS A 66 0.66 11.61 10.52
C CYS A 66 -0.74 11.15 11.01
N PRO A 67 -1.72 12.07 11.08
CA PRO A 67 -3.08 11.73 11.51
C PRO A 67 -3.71 10.58 10.70
N GLY A 68 -3.46 10.53 9.39
CA GLY A 68 -3.97 9.45 8.53
C GLY A 68 -3.36 8.08 8.88
N CYS A 69 -2.04 8.00 9.03
CA CYS A 69 -1.38 6.76 9.45
C CYS A 69 -1.78 6.33 10.87
N ARG A 70 -1.97 7.27 11.81
CA ARG A 70 -2.43 6.95 13.17
C ARG A 70 -3.84 6.40 13.19
N LYS A 71 -4.76 7.00 12.43
CA LYS A 71 -6.15 6.52 12.26
C LYS A 71 -6.21 5.16 11.55
N PHE A 72 -5.28 4.89 10.64
CA PHE A 72 -5.22 3.59 9.97
C PHE A 72 -4.71 2.48 10.90
N ALA A 73 -3.83 2.82 11.84
CA ALA A 73 -3.23 1.85 12.77
C ALA A 73 -4.02 1.64 14.08
N SER A 74 -5.04 2.46 14.34
CA SER A 74 -5.90 2.38 15.52
C SER A 74 -7.00 1.33 15.42
#